data_AF-G4FLY4-F1
#
_entry.id   AF-G4FLY4-F1
#
_cell.length_a   1.000
_cell.length_b   1.000
_cell.length_c   1.000
_cell.angle_alpha   90.00
_cell.angle_beta   90.00
_cell.angle_gamma   90.00
#
_symmetry.space_group_name_H-M   'P 1'
#
loop_
_entity.id
_entity.type
_entity.pdbx_description
1 polymer ?
#
loop_
_entity_poly.entity_id
_entity_poly.type
_entity_poly.pdbx_seq_one_letter_code
_entity_poly.pdbx_strand_id
1 'polypeptide(L)' 'MTSKKRVDPSQYLVTDGHIYKRIDIPNASSKQWRLEELDIEEAIQSMISDFGGRSDEI' A
#
# COMPACT_ATOMS: atom_id res chain seq x y z
N MET A 1 13.95 7.41 20.04
CA MET A 1 12.50 7.54 19.77
C MET A 1 12.20 6.74 18.52
N THR A 2 11.66 5.53 18.65
CA THR A 2 11.20 4.76 17.49
C THR A 2 9.86 5.34 17.06
N SER A 3 9.88 6.22 16.06
CA SER A 3 8.65 6.65 15.39
C SER A 3 8.02 5.42 14.74
N LYS A 4 7.08 4.80 15.46
CA LYS A 4 6.18 3.78 14.93
C LYS A 4 5.40 4.45 13.81
N LYS A 5 5.93 4.34 12.58
CA LYS A 5 5.32 4.92 11.39
C LYS A 5 4.01 4.17 11.20
N ARG A 6 2.91 4.78 11.65
CA ARG A 6 1.57 4.27 11.45
C ARG A 6 1.38 4.22 9.93
N VAL A 7 0.96 3.06 9.42
CA VAL A 7 0.48 2.94 8.04
C VAL A 7 -0.51 4.08 7.81
N ASP A 8 -0.35 4.82 6.73
CA ASP A 8 -1.39 5.77 6.35
C ASP A 8 -2.64 4.92 6.03
N PRO A 9 -3.72 5.03 6.81
CA PRO A 9 -4.86 4.12 6.69
C PRO A 9 -5.56 4.21 5.32
N SER A 10 -5.12 5.10 4.42
CA SER A 10 -5.64 5.28 3.06
C SER A 10 -4.98 4.45 1.96
N GLN A 11 -4.01 3.57 2.27
CA GLN A 11 -3.29 2.78 1.26
C GLN A 11 -4.12 1.65 0.65
N TYR A 12 -5.04 1.06 1.41
CA TYR A 12 -5.90 -0.04 0.97
C TYR A 12 -7.37 0.27 1.23
N LEU A 13 -8.23 -0.07 0.28
CA LEU A 13 -9.68 0.03 0.39
C LEU A 13 -10.28 -1.36 0.20
N VAL A 14 -11.14 -1.77 1.13
CA VAL A 14 -11.91 -3.01 1.01
C VAL A 14 -13.39 -2.65 0.93
N THR A 15 -14.05 -3.06 -0.15
CA THR A 15 -15.47 -2.79 -0.39
C THR A 15 -16.08 -3.86 -1.28
N ASP A 16 -17.31 -4.28 -0.98
CA ASP A 16 -18.07 -5.29 -1.76
C ASP A 16 -17.31 -6.61 -2.04
N GLY A 17 -16.43 -7.03 -1.13
CA GLY A 17 -15.59 -8.23 -1.32
C GLY A 17 -14.35 -8.02 -2.20
N HIS A 18 -14.17 -6.83 -2.75
CA HIS A 18 -13.01 -6.43 -3.53
C HIS A 18 -11.97 -5.70 -2.66
N ILE A 19 -10.70 -5.85 -3.02
CA ILE A 19 -9.57 -5.20 -2.36
C ILE A 19 -8.88 -4.31 -3.38
N TYR A 20 -8.64 -3.06 -3.00
CA TYR A 20 -7.98 -2.08 -3.84
C TYR A 20 -6.75 -1.53 -3.13
N LYS A 21 -5.64 -1.39 -3.86
CA LYS A 21 -4.46 -0.66 -3.42
C LYS A 21 -4.37 0.68 -4.12
N ARG A 22 -4.04 1.72 -3.35
CA ARG A 22 -3.76 3.05 -3.89
C ARG A 22 -2.36 3.08 -4.51
N ILE A 23 -2.29 3.39 -5.80
CA ILE A 23 -1.03 3.53 -6.55
C ILE A 23 -0.88 4.98 -7.01
N ASP A 24 0.20 5.64 -6.61
CA ASP A 24 0.55 6.98 -7.11
C ASP A 24 1.02 6.88 -8.57
N ILE A 25 0.56 7.79 -9.42
CA ILE A 25 0.92 7.80 -10.84
C ILE A 25 2.25 8.56 -10.98
N PRO A 26 3.34 7.89 -11.41
CA PRO A 26 4.62 8.57 -11.58
C PRO A 26 4.50 9.62 -12.69
N ASN A 27 5.17 10.76 -12.50
CA ASN A 27 5.20 11.89 -13.43
C ASN A 27 3.88 12.67 -13.61
N ALA A 28 2.88 12.46 -12.74
CA ALA A 28 1.72 13.35 -12.71
C ALA A 28 2.12 14.74 -12.18
N SER A 29 1.61 15.81 -12.80
CA SER A 29 1.86 17.20 -12.39
C SER A 29 1.25 17.56 -11.03
N SER A 30 0.39 16.69 -10.49
CA SER A 30 -0.28 16.79 -9.20
C SER A 30 -0.21 15.44 -8.47
N LYS A 31 -0.61 15.41 -7.19
CA LYS A 31 -0.74 14.16 -6.40
C LYS A 31 -1.89 13.30 -6.91
N GLN A 32 -1.72 12.75 -8.11
CA GLN A 32 -2.68 11.88 -8.77
C GLN A 32 -2.36 10.43 -8.41
N TRP A 33 -3.40 9.69 -8.08
CA TRP A 33 -3.34 8.29 -7.72
C TRP A 33 -4.52 7.57 -8.36
N ARG A 34 -4.42 6.25 -8.46
CA ARG A 34 -5.51 5.37 -8.89
C ARG A 34 -5.69 4.24 -7.88
N LEU A 35 -6.85 3.59 -7.95
CA LEU A 35 -7.08 2.32 -7.28
C LEU A 35 -6.77 1.19 -8.26
N GLU A 36 -5.96 0.25 -7.82
CA GLU A 36 -5.68 -1.00 -8.51
C GLU A 36 -6.33 -2.12 -7.72
N GLU A 37 -7.24 -2.86 -8.37
CA GLU A 37 -7.88 -4.02 -7.75
C GLU A 37 -6.88 -5.17 -7.64
N LEU A 38 -6.89 -5.83 -6.50
CA LEU A 38 -6.03 -6.96 -6.19
C LEU A 38 -6.89 -8.16 -5.81
N ASP A 39 -6.50 -9.33 -6.31
CA ASP A 39 -6.91 -10.60 -5.73
C ASP A 39 -6.38 -10.72 -4.30
N ILE A 40 -7.01 -11.58 -3.49
CA ILE A 40 -6.67 -11.72 -2.07
C ILE A 40 -5.21 -12.11 -1.83
N GLU A 41 -4.65 -12.98 -2.68
CA GLU A 41 -3.26 -13.43 -2.58
C GLU A 41 -2.28 -12.28 -2.86
N GLU A 42 -2.52 -11.52 -3.93
CA GLU A 42 -1.75 -10.34 -4.31
C GLU A 42 -1.84 -9.26 -3.24
N ALA A 43 -3.03 -9.02 -2.67
CA ALA A 43 -3.24 -8.08 -1.60
C ALA A 43 -2.41 -8.45 -0.36
N ILE A 44 -2.44 -9.71 0.07
CA ILE A 44 -1.66 -10.19 1.21
C ILE A 44 -0.15 -10.03 0.96
N GLN A 45 0.34 -10.46 -0.21
CA GLN A 45 1.75 -10.30 -0.57
C GLN A 45 2.18 -8.83 -0.61
N SER A 46 1.34 -7.97 -1.19
CA SER A 46 1.57 -6.53 -1.28
C SER A 46 1.63 -5.90 0.11
N MET A 47 0.69 -6.25 1.00
CA MET A 47 0.69 -5.78 2.38
C MET A 47 1.95 -6.25 3.11
N ILE A 48 2.28 -7.55 3.06
CA ILE A 48 3.49 -8.10 3.68
C ILE A 48 4.74 -7.40 3.15
N SER A 49 4.83 -7.13 1.85
CA SER A 49 5.98 -6.44 1.25
C SER A 49 6.11 -5.00 1.72
N ASP A 50 5.00 -4.25 1.78
CA ASP A 50 4.97 -2.89 2.32
C ASP A 50 5.41 -2.83 3.79
N PHE A 51 5.19 -3.91 4.55
CA PHE A 51 5.65 -4.05 5.94
C PHE A 51 7.05 -4.67 6.08
N GLY A 52 7.44 -5.56 5.17
CA GLY A 52 8.59 -6.47 5.28
C GLY A 52 9.91 -5.91 4.75
N GLY A 53 9.90 -4.77 4.06
CA GLY A 53 11.09 -4.10 3.54
C GLY A 53 12.00 -3.44 4.59
N ARG A 54 11.99 -3.89 5.85
CA ARG A 54 12.88 -3.33 6.89
C ARG A 54 13.35 -4.37 7.91
N SER A 55 14.02 -5.40 7.39
CA SER A 55 15.07 -6.11 8.10
C SER A 55 16.35 -5.97 7.27
N ASP A 56 17.45 -5.62 7.90
CA ASP A 56 18.77 -5.29 7.33
C ASP A 56 18.95 -3.88 6.75
N GLU A 57 19.11 -2.92 7.66
CA GLU A 57 20.19 -1.95 7.54
C GLU A 57 20.85 -1.85 8.93
N ILE A 58 21.91 -2.64 9.14
CA ILE A 58 22.81 -2.59 10.31
C ILE A 58 24.01 -1.73 9.91
#